data_AF-A0A7X7F5S9-F1
#
_entry.id   AF-A0A7X7F5S9-F1
#
_cell.length_a   1.000
_cell.length_b   1.000
_cell.length_c   1.000
_cell.angle_alpha   90.00
_cell.angle_beta   90.00
_cell.angle_gamma   90.00
#
_symmetry.space_group_name_H-M   'P 1'
#
loop_
_entity.id
_entity.type
_entity.pdbx_description
1 polymer ?
#
loop_
_entity_poly.entity_id
_entity_poly.type
_entity_poly.pdbx_seq_one_letter_code
_entity_poly.pdbx_strand_id
1 'polypeptide(L)'
;MANIYLGVNMEFVRHGDEHGGGDKPFEWGVEKAAELGYDYVEPMVHWGRELLSEAGYFHSVSLLDDPYRVRRACEKAGIEHLRTLLRQ
;
A
#
# COMPACT_ATOMS: atom_id res chain seq x y z
N MET A 1 2.39 6.86 -28.93
CA MET A 1 1.53 7.21 -27.79
C MET A 1 2.20 6.71 -26.54
N ALA A 2 2.25 7.50 -25.48
CA ALA A 2 2.79 7.03 -24.20
C ALA A 2 1.75 6.16 -23.48
N ASN A 3 2.20 5.18 -22.69
CA ASN A 3 1.32 4.40 -21.82
C ASN A 3 0.92 5.26 -20.61
N ILE A 4 -0.36 5.19 -20.22
CA ILE A 4 -0.88 5.83 -19.00
C ILE A 4 -1.25 4.72 -18.03
N TYR A 5 -0.73 4.78 -16.81
CA TYR A 5 -1.00 3.82 -15.74
C TYR A 5 -1.77 4.53 -14.63
N LEU A 6 -2.80 3.88 -14.09
CA LEU A 6 -3.66 4.43 -13.04
C LEU A 6 -3.39 3.75 -11.71
N GLY A 7 -2.92 4.52 -10.73
CA GLY A 7 -2.64 4.03 -9.39
C GLY A 7 -3.16 4.95 -8.30
N VAL A 8 -3.14 4.44 -7.07
CA VAL A 8 -3.57 5.17 -5.87
C VAL A 8 -2.45 5.25 -4.84
N ASN A 9 -2.29 6.42 -4.22
CA ASN A 9 -1.39 6.61 -3.10
C ASN A 9 -2.00 6.08 -1.80
N MET A 10 -1.24 5.29 -1.04
CA MET A 10 -1.73 4.65 0.19
C MET A 10 -2.23 5.61 1.27
N GLU A 11 -1.94 6.92 1.19
CA GLU A 11 -2.57 7.93 2.05
C GLU A 11 -4.09 7.93 1.97
N PHE A 12 -4.72 7.34 0.94
CA PHE A 12 -6.18 7.19 0.93
C PHE A 12 -6.71 6.34 2.11
N VAL A 13 -5.83 5.53 2.71
CA VAL A 13 -6.09 4.71 3.89
C VAL A 13 -5.90 5.56 5.15
N ARG A 14 -6.78 6.54 5.40
CA ARG A 14 -6.68 7.44 6.56
C ARG A 14 -7.41 6.94 7.80
N HIS A 15 -8.68 6.56 7.66
CA HIS A 15 -9.49 5.99 8.75
C HIS A 15 -10.61 5.17 8.10
N GLY A 16 -10.88 3.96 8.61
CA GLY A 16 -11.96 3.12 8.09
C GLY A 16 -13.32 3.68 8.48
N ASP A 17 -13.96 4.43 7.59
CA ASP A 17 -15.31 4.96 7.76
C ASP A 17 -16.35 3.89 7.45
N GLU A 18 -16.44 2.86 8.30
CA GLU A 18 -17.64 2.02 8.33
C GLU A 18 -18.16 1.75 9.75
N HIS A 19 -17.34 1.50 10.78
CA HIS A 19 -17.88 1.08 12.11
C HIS A 19 -16.98 1.41 13.32
N GLY A 20 -16.27 2.54 13.34
CA GLY A 20 -15.43 2.93 14.50
C GLY A 20 -14.19 2.04 14.72
N GLY A 21 -13.73 1.36 13.66
CA GLY A 21 -12.49 0.58 13.67
C GLY A 21 -11.29 1.48 13.43
N GLY A 22 -10.22 1.27 14.21
CA GLY A 22 -8.98 2.04 14.12
C GLY A 22 -8.28 1.95 12.76
N ASP A 23 -7.08 2.54 12.72
CA ASP A 23 -6.27 2.67 11.52
C ASP A 23 -6.00 1.31 10.85
N LYS A 24 -5.98 1.32 9.51
CA LYS A 24 -5.85 0.11 8.70
C LYS A 24 -4.40 -0.10 8.27
N PRO A 25 -3.91 -1.35 8.29
CA PRO A 25 -2.57 -1.67 7.82
C PRO A 25 -2.46 -1.56 6.29
N PHE A 26 -1.23 -1.52 5.79
CA PHE A 26 -0.92 -1.47 4.36
C PHE A 26 -1.66 -2.56 3.57
N GLU A 27 -1.63 -3.81 4.03
CA GLU A 27 -2.23 -4.96 3.36
C GLU A 27 -3.74 -4.77 3.12
N TRP A 28 -4.47 -4.24 4.11
CA TRP A 28 -5.89 -3.95 3.97
C TRP A 28 -6.14 -2.92 2.86
N GLY A 29 -5.30 -1.89 2.82
CA GLY A 29 -5.41 -0.84 1.81
C GLY A 29 -5.13 -1.35 0.39
N VAL A 30 -4.18 -2.28 0.23
CA VAL A 30 -3.91 -2.93 -1.06
C VAL A 30 -5.11 -3.74 -1.53
N GLU A 31 -5.70 -4.54 -0.63
CA GLU A 31 -6.93 -5.31 -0.92
C GLU A 31 -8.07 -4.36 -1.31
N LYS A 32 -8.23 -3.25 -0.58
CA LYS A 32 -9.25 -2.24 -0.88
C LYS A 32 -9.04 -1.54 -2.22
N ALA A 33 -7.80 -1.23 -2.58
CA ALA A 33 -7.47 -0.66 -3.88
C ALA A 33 -7.86 -1.61 -5.03
N ALA A 34 -7.68 -2.93 -4.83
CA ALA A 34 -8.07 -3.96 -5.80
C ALA A 34 -9.60 -4.04 -5.94
N GLU A 35 -10.32 -4.02 -4.82
CA GLU A 35 -11.79 -3.95 -4.83
C GLU A 35 -12.33 -2.73 -5.60
N LEU A 36 -11.63 -1.58 -5.51
CA LEU A 36 -11.99 -0.35 -6.19
C LEU A 36 -11.57 -0.31 -7.67
N GLY A 37 -10.81 -1.31 -8.15
CA GLY A 37 -10.41 -1.43 -9.55
C GLY A 37 -9.15 -0.66 -9.93
N TYR A 38 -8.27 -0.34 -8.98
CA TYR A 38 -6.94 0.20 -9.30
C TYR A 38 -5.99 -0.92 -9.71
N ASP A 39 -5.14 -0.66 -10.72
CA ASP A 39 -4.10 -1.59 -11.15
C ASP A 39 -2.80 -1.45 -10.34
N TYR A 40 -2.59 -0.25 -9.77
CA TYR A 40 -1.35 0.11 -9.08
C TYR A 40 -1.57 0.75 -7.71
N VAL A 41 -0.65 0.49 -6.79
CA VAL A 41 -0.53 1.21 -5.51
C VAL A 41 0.84 1.88 -5.36
N GLU A 42 0.84 3.07 -4.76
CA GLU A 42 2.05 3.78 -4.35
C GLU A 42 2.21 3.67 -2.81
N PRO A 43 3.12 2.80 -2.32
CA PRO A 43 3.36 2.65 -0.89
C PRO A 43 3.97 3.92 -0.29
N MET A 44 3.52 4.31 0.89
CA MET A 44 4.19 5.35 1.67
C MET A 44 5.37 4.72 2.41
N VAL A 45 6.56 4.91 1.86
CA VAL A 45 7.79 4.30 2.37
C VAL A 45 8.54 5.30 3.23
N HIS A 46 9.04 4.86 4.39
CA HIS A 46 9.89 5.66 5.27
C HIS A 46 11.14 4.89 5.71
N TRP A 47 12.13 5.62 6.20
CA TRP A 47 13.34 5.06 6.80
C TRP A 47 13.25 5.11 8.34
N GLY A 48 13.68 4.04 9.01
CA GLY A 48 13.60 3.93 10.46
C GLY A 48 12.34 3.22 10.96
N ARG A 49 12.13 3.22 12.28
CA ARG A 49 11.00 2.56 12.95
C ARG A 49 10.04 3.60 13.49
N GLU A 50 8.99 3.91 12.74
CA GLU A 50 7.92 4.80 13.16
C GLU A 50 6.90 4.04 14.03
N LEU A 51 6.45 4.65 15.13
CA LEU A 51 5.57 4.02 16.11
C LEU A 51 4.29 3.47 15.47
N LEU A 52 3.71 4.22 14.52
CA LEU A 52 2.45 3.88 13.86
C LEU A 52 2.60 2.67 12.91
N SER A 53 3.74 2.58 12.21
CA SER A 53 4.04 1.45 11.32
C SER A 53 4.40 0.20 12.12
N GLU A 54 5.21 0.36 13.17
CA GLU A 54 5.63 -0.72 14.07
C GLU A 54 4.47 -1.34 14.84
N ALA A 55 3.50 -0.53 15.26
CA ALA A 55 2.32 -1.00 15.94
C ALA A 55 1.24 -1.59 14.99
N GLY A 56 1.47 -1.56 13.67
CA GLY A 56 0.55 -2.12 12.67
C GLY A 56 -0.70 -1.26 12.42
N TYR A 57 -0.71 -0.02 12.91
CA TYR A 57 -1.82 0.93 12.81
C TYR A 57 -1.62 1.93 11.66
N PHE A 58 -0.84 1.61 10.64
CA PHE A 58 -0.64 2.57 9.56
C PHE A 58 -0.30 1.90 8.23
N HIS A 59 -0.72 2.56 7.15
CA HIS A 59 -0.50 2.12 5.78
C HIS A 59 0.94 2.38 5.30
N SER A 60 1.77 3.07 6.10
CA SER A 60 3.18 3.27 5.78
C SER A 60 3.99 2.01 6.05
N VAL A 61 5.01 1.78 5.24
CA VAL A 61 5.94 0.65 5.37
C VAL A 61 7.37 1.16 5.60
N SER A 62 8.09 0.50 6.50
CA SER A 62 9.49 0.84 6.76
C SER A 62 10.41 0.15 5.77
N LEU A 63 11.50 0.81 5.38
CA LEU A 63 12.61 0.16 4.66
C LEU A 63 13.41 -0.82 5.52
N LEU A 64 13.19 -0.85 6.84
CA LEU A 64 13.77 -1.83 7.75
C LEU A 64 12.92 -3.10 7.88
N ASP A 65 11.69 -3.09 7.37
CA ASP A 65 10.82 -4.27 7.31
C ASP A 65 11.33 -5.29 6.29
N ASP A 66 10.72 -6.48 6.28
CA ASP A 66 10.94 -7.48 5.23
C ASP A 66 10.71 -6.84 3.83
N PRO A 67 11.75 -6.79 2.96
CA PRO A 67 11.65 -6.14 1.66
C PRO A 67 10.63 -6.81 0.72
N TYR A 68 10.20 -8.03 1.02
CA TYR A 68 9.19 -8.74 0.24
C TYR A 68 7.76 -8.58 0.78
N ARG A 69 7.55 -7.93 1.93
CA ARG A 69 6.21 -7.71 2.51
C ARG A 69 5.27 -7.01 1.53
N VAL A 70 5.71 -5.88 0.98
CA VAL A 70 4.95 -5.10 -0.02
C VAL A 70 4.65 -5.94 -1.25
N ARG A 71 5.66 -6.63 -1.79
CA ARG A 71 5.51 -7.46 -2.99
C ARG A 71 4.45 -8.53 -2.81
N ARG A 72 4.51 -9.29 -1.71
CA ARG A 72 3.55 -10.36 -1.43
C ARG A 72 2.14 -9.85 -1.21
N ALA A 73 1.97 -8.69 -0.57
CA ALA A 73 0.66 -8.07 -0.39
C ALA A 73 0.02 -7.71 -1.75
N CYS A 74 0.79 -7.09 -2.65
CA CYS A 74 0.35 -6.74 -3.99
C CYS A 74 0.06 -7.99 -4.84
N GLU A 75 0.96 -8.98 -4.86
CA GLU A 75 0.78 -10.26 -5.56
C GLU A 75 -0.50 -11.00 -5.09
N LYS A 76 -0.76 -11.01 -3.79
CA LYS A 76 -1.96 -11.64 -3.20
C LYS A 76 -3.26 -10.95 -3.66
N ALA A 77 -3.24 -9.62 -3.79
CA ALA A 77 -4.40 -8.83 -4.19
C ALA A 77 -4.56 -8.71 -5.72
N GLY A 78 -3.61 -9.21 -6.51
CA GLY A 78 -3.62 -9.07 -7.97
C GLY A 78 -3.33 -7.65 -8.47
N ILE A 79 -2.65 -6.83 -7.65
CA ILE A 79 -2.26 -5.45 -7.97
C ILE A 79 -0.74 -5.36 -8.10
N GLU A 80 -0.23 -4.38 -8.84
CA GLU A 80 1.20 -4.05 -8.90
C GLU A 80 1.56 -2.83 -8.01
N HIS A 81 2.79 -2.80 -7.48
CA HIS A 81 3.31 -1.58 -6.85
C HIS A 81 4.05 -0.70 -7.87
N LEU A 82 4.04 0.61 -7.69
CA LEU A 82 4.56 1.57 -8.68
C LEU A 82 6.04 1.35 -9.09
N ARG A 83 6.87 0.74 -8.23
CA ARG A 83 8.25 0.34 -8.58
C ARG A 83 8.34 -0.66 -9.74
N THR A 84 7.28 -1.42 -10.03
CA THR A 84 7.24 -2.38 -11.15
C THR A 84 7.29 -1.65 -12.50
N LEU A 85 6.70 -0.45 -12.58
CA LEU A 85 6.70 0.38 -13.78
C LEU A 85 8.08 0.98 -14.10
N LEU A 86 8.93 1.21 -13.10
CA LEU A 86 10.27 1.81 -13.29
C LEU A 86 11.34 0.82 -13.78
N ARG A 87 10.99 -0.46 -13.94
CA ARG A 87 11.90 -1.52 -14.40
C ARG A 87 11.64 -1.98 -15.86
N GLN A 88 10.61 -1.43 -16.51
CA GLN A 88 10.26 -1.67 -17.92
C GLN A 88 10.78 -0.53 -18.80
#